data_AF-A0A957ESK7-F1
#
_entry.id   AF-A0A957ESK7-F1
#
_cell.length_a   1.000
_cell.length_b   1.000
_cell.length_c   1.000
_cell.angle_alpha   90.00
_cell.angle_beta   90.00
_cell.angle_gamma   90.00
#
_symmetry.space_group_name_H-M   'P 1'
#
loop_
_entity.id
_entity.type
_entity.pdbx_description
1 polymer ?
#
loop_
_entity_poly.entity_id
_entity_poly.type
_entity_poly.pdbx_seq_one_letter_code
_entity_poly.pdbx_strand_id
1 'polypeptide(L)'
;EDAVTTYQLNLGDHIHLGDLTTLAVGKIPQATILMGGFPCQDFSSSGSKAGFAGKRGQLYQVLAEYMAYHQPEIVVGENVPHLARLNGGVYLDTILRDFEREGYRFDVWDLFAPDYGLPQSRRRLFLIGVRKDLAGYPVKPKPTHKYAHVSIAEGLHDLENIIDETVANQSQYFVSTRATSGGGQGDHTNDAEKVAYCIRANARGRIQFHYKLPRRLTVRECARLQSFPDEFVFPFSTQRNLTLIGNAVPPILGYHVATSIRDFLDAKSKNASPELPEIHQIEEKGVTRERVRPIQLSLFAKIPKIIEPIK
;
A
#
# COMPACT_ATOMS: atom_id res chain seq x y z
N GLU A 1 18.02 8.74 -2.65
CA GLU A 1 18.68 8.32 -3.90
C GLU A 1 18.34 6.88 -4.26
N ASP A 2 18.70 5.86 -3.46
CA ASP A 2 18.43 4.43 -3.76
C ASP A 2 16.98 4.13 -4.20
N ALA A 3 16.00 4.68 -3.48
CA ALA A 3 14.59 4.50 -3.80
C ALA A 3 14.23 5.11 -5.17
N VAL A 4 14.80 6.26 -5.51
CA VAL A 4 14.55 6.95 -6.79
C VAL A 4 15.17 6.17 -7.94
N THR A 5 16.42 5.72 -7.81
CA THR A 5 17.07 4.89 -8.84
C THR A 5 16.32 3.57 -9.05
N THR A 6 15.89 2.92 -7.96
CA THR A 6 15.10 1.68 -8.06
C THR A 6 13.75 1.93 -8.72
N TYR A 7 13.09 3.04 -8.41
CA TYR A 7 11.84 3.42 -9.07
C TYR A 7 12.04 3.65 -10.57
N GLN A 8 13.05 4.43 -10.96
CA GLN A 8 13.36 4.74 -12.36
C GLN A 8 13.61 3.48 -13.19
N LEU A 9 14.31 2.51 -12.61
CA LEU A 9 14.61 1.25 -13.27
C LEU A 9 13.36 0.42 -13.57
N ASN A 10 12.33 0.47 -12.71
CA ASN A 10 11.22 -0.48 -12.75
C ASN A 10 9.88 0.13 -13.20
N LEU A 11 9.67 1.42 -12.94
CA LEU A 11 8.38 2.09 -13.09
C LEU A 11 8.44 3.29 -14.03
N GLY A 12 9.63 3.83 -14.31
CA GLY A 12 9.84 4.95 -15.23
C GLY A 12 10.37 6.21 -14.57
N ASP A 13 10.54 7.25 -15.38
CA ASP A 13 11.26 8.50 -15.07
C ASP A 13 10.41 9.59 -14.41
N HIS A 14 9.13 9.32 -14.13
CA HIS A 14 8.19 10.23 -13.47
C HIS A 14 8.36 10.29 -11.95
N ILE A 15 9.61 10.40 -11.47
CA ILE A 15 9.95 10.54 -10.06
C ILE A 15 10.96 11.67 -9.87
N HIS A 16 10.77 12.45 -8.81
CA HIS A 16 11.65 13.56 -8.46
C HIS A 16 12.37 13.29 -7.15
N LEU A 17 13.69 13.46 -7.15
CA LEU A 17 14.49 13.48 -5.93
C LEU A 17 14.44 14.89 -5.34
N GLY A 18 13.89 15.03 -4.13
CA GLY A 18 13.83 16.31 -3.44
C GLY A 18 13.60 16.15 -1.94
N ASP A 19 14.08 17.12 -1.18
CA ASP A 19 13.73 17.25 0.23
C ASP A 19 12.43 18.04 0.38
N LEU A 20 11.35 17.31 0.65
CA LEU A 20 10.00 17.86 0.81
C LEU A 20 9.91 18.91 1.93
N THR A 21 10.83 18.93 2.89
CA THR A 21 10.83 19.93 3.98
C THR A 21 11.34 21.31 3.54
N THR A 22 11.97 21.39 2.36
CA THR A 22 12.52 22.63 1.79
C THR A 22 11.84 23.06 0.51
N LEU A 23 11.14 22.12 -0.15
CA LEU A 23 10.43 22.39 -1.39
C LEU A 23 9.12 23.11 -1.10
N ALA A 24 8.95 24.31 -1.68
CA ALA A 24 7.68 25.02 -1.56
C ALA A 24 6.54 24.21 -2.17
N VAL A 25 5.46 23.98 -1.42
CA VAL A 25 4.31 23.16 -1.86
C VAL A 25 3.71 23.63 -3.18
N GLY A 26 3.71 24.93 -3.48
CA GLY A 26 3.26 25.46 -4.77
C GLY A 26 4.12 25.07 -5.98
N LYS A 27 5.30 24.50 -5.77
CA LYS A 27 6.14 23.89 -6.82
C LYS A 27 5.89 22.39 -7.01
N ILE A 28 5.17 21.76 -6.08
CA ILE A 28 4.74 20.38 -6.21
C ILE A 28 3.46 20.36 -7.08
N PRO A 29 3.37 19.50 -8.11
CA PRO A 29 2.18 19.41 -8.93
C PRO A 29 0.92 19.10 -8.13
N GLN A 30 -0.20 19.71 -8.53
CA GLN A 30 -1.52 19.37 -8.01
C GLN A 30 -1.87 17.93 -8.41
N ALA A 31 -2.50 17.19 -7.51
CA ALA A 31 -2.95 15.82 -7.74
C ALA A 31 -4.37 15.62 -7.21
N THR A 32 -5.13 14.73 -7.86
CA THR A 32 -6.44 14.27 -7.37
C THR A 32 -6.28 13.42 -6.10
N ILE A 33 -5.20 12.64 -6.01
CA ILE A 33 -4.92 11.74 -4.90
C ILE A 33 -3.53 12.06 -4.36
N LEU A 34 -3.43 12.37 -3.08
CA LEU A 34 -2.17 12.47 -2.34
C LEU A 34 -1.91 11.16 -1.60
N MET A 35 -0.74 10.55 -1.79
CA MET A 35 -0.33 9.36 -1.05
C MET A 35 1.01 9.61 -0.36
N GLY A 36 1.15 9.20 0.91
CA GLY A 36 2.40 9.39 1.64
C GLY A 36 2.53 8.50 2.88
N GLY A 37 3.62 7.74 2.94
CA GLY A 37 4.10 7.16 4.20
C GLY A 37 5.04 8.16 4.86
N PHE A 38 4.72 8.59 6.08
CA PHE A 38 5.61 9.49 6.85
C PHE A 38 6.31 8.71 7.97
N PRO A 39 7.59 9.03 8.29
CA PRO A 39 8.35 8.26 9.26
C PRO A 39 7.69 8.21 10.65
N CYS A 40 7.43 7.01 11.16
CA CYS A 40 6.94 6.79 12.52
C CYS A 40 8.05 6.85 13.59
N GLN A 41 9.33 6.93 13.20
CA GLN A 41 10.47 6.71 14.09
C GLN A 41 10.60 7.79 15.18
N ASP A 42 10.24 9.03 14.88
CA ASP A 42 10.20 10.15 15.85
C ASP A 42 9.04 9.99 16.86
N PHE A 43 8.16 9.03 16.62
CA PHE A 43 7.01 8.70 17.47
C PHE A 43 7.21 7.34 18.20
N SER A 44 8.24 6.55 17.86
CA SER A 44 8.42 5.18 18.39
C SER A 44 9.18 5.10 19.72
N SER A 45 8.92 4.04 20.48
CA SER A 45 9.59 3.68 21.75
C SER A 45 11.11 3.43 21.65
N SER A 46 11.68 3.41 20.44
CA SER A 46 13.10 3.13 20.18
C SER A 46 13.88 4.33 19.58
N GLY A 47 13.26 5.51 19.49
CA GLY A 47 13.85 6.77 19.02
C GLY A 47 13.81 7.89 20.07
N SER A 48 14.50 9.00 19.84
CA SER A 48 14.48 10.16 20.75
C SER A 48 13.06 10.75 20.85
N LYS A 49 12.61 11.03 22.07
CA LYS A 49 11.26 11.52 22.43
C LYS A 49 10.98 12.96 21.97
N ALA A 50 11.38 13.35 20.76
CA ALA A 50 11.22 14.71 20.27
C ALA A 50 9.78 14.99 19.76
N GLY A 51 8.99 13.96 19.46
CA GLY A 51 7.60 14.11 19.01
C GLY A 51 7.45 15.04 17.81
N PHE A 52 6.45 15.92 17.83
CA PHE A 52 6.20 16.92 16.78
C PHE A 52 7.27 18.02 16.68
N ALA A 53 8.17 18.16 17.67
CA ALA A 53 9.29 19.11 17.64
C ALA A 53 10.57 18.51 17.03
N GLY A 54 10.54 17.23 16.65
CA GLY A 54 11.65 16.55 15.98
C GLY A 54 11.77 16.93 14.50
N LYS A 55 12.99 16.85 13.94
CA LYS A 55 13.26 17.13 12.53
C LYS A 55 12.40 16.30 11.56
N ARG A 56 11.86 15.13 11.93
CA ARG A 56 11.05 14.29 11.01
C ARG A 56 9.54 14.39 11.26
N GLY A 57 9.09 15.11 12.29
CA GLY A 57 7.70 15.60 12.39
C GLY A 57 7.36 16.60 11.26
N GLN A 58 8.37 17.11 10.56
CA GLN A 58 8.24 18.02 9.42
C GLN A 58 7.54 17.39 8.22
N LEU A 59 7.75 16.10 7.93
CA LEU A 59 7.10 15.47 6.77
C LEU A 59 5.57 15.37 6.93
N TYR A 60 5.11 15.15 8.15
CA TYR A 60 3.69 15.23 8.48
C TYR A 60 3.13 16.64 8.24
N GLN A 61 3.88 17.68 8.64
CA GLN A 61 3.49 19.07 8.39
C GLN A 61 3.46 19.41 6.90
N VAL A 62 4.41 18.90 6.11
CA VAL A 62 4.42 19.07 4.65
C VAL A 62 3.19 18.43 4.01
N LEU A 63 2.75 17.27 4.49
CA LEU A 63 1.49 16.67 4.03
C LEU A 63 0.30 17.60 4.32
N ALA A 64 0.18 18.12 5.54
CA ALA A 64 -0.89 19.05 5.91
C ALA A 64 -0.84 20.34 5.08
N GLU A 65 0.35 20.90 4.84
CA GLU A 65 0.54 22.08 4.01
C GLU A 65 0.14 21.84 2.55
N TYR A 66 0.52 20.69 1.97
CA TYR A 66 0.08 20.30 0.64
C TYR A 66 -1.44 20.14 0.59
N MET A 67 -2.04 19.50 1.59
CA MET A 67 -3.50 19.33 1.69
C MET A 67 -4.21 20.68 1.70
N ALA A 68 -3.72 21.62 2.52
CA ALA A 68 -4.26 22.97 2.61
C ALA A 68 -4.19 23.72 1.28
N TYR A 69 -3.04 23.63 0.59
CA TYR A 69 -2.77 24.37 -0.65
C TYR A 69 -3.45 23.77 -1.90
N HIS A 70 -3.27 22.47 -2.15
CA HIS A 70 -3.68 21.80 -3.39
C HIS A 70 -5.06 21.14 -3.31
N GLN A 71 -5.57 20.93 -2.09
CA GLN A 71 -6.89 20.36 -1.82
C GLN A 71 -7.19 19.09 -2.65
N PRO A 72 -6.34 18.03 -2.62
CA PRO A 72 -6.63 16.75 -3.27
C PRO A 72 -8.01 16.21 -2.87
N GLU A 73 -8.62 15.39 -3.73
CA GLU A 73 -9.91 14.76 -3.40
C GLU A 73 -9.74 13.67 -2.33
N ILE A 74 -8.63 12.93 -2.43
CA ILE A 74 -8.31 11.81 -1.56
C ILE A 74 -6.89 11.95 -1.01
N VAL A 75 -6.73 11.64 0.27
CA VAL A 75 -5.44 11.56 0.95
C VAL A 75 -5.28 10.13 1.48
N VAL A 76 -4.11 9.53 1.29
CA VAL A 76 -3.77 8.20 1.81
C VAL A 76 -2.48 8.29 2.61
N GLY A 77 -2.60 8.19 3.93
CA GLY A 77 -1.48 7.99 4.82
C GLY A 77 -1.21 6.50 5.03
N GLU A 78 0.04 6.06 5.00
CA GLU A 78 0.42 4.71 5.48
C GLU A 78 1.27 4.82 6.74
N ASN A 79 1.01 3.91 7.70
CA ASN A 79 1.83 3.80 8.89
C ASN A 79 1.84 2.40 9.53
N VAL A 80 2.73 2.22 10.50
CA VAL A 80 2.80 0.98 11.29
C VAL A 80 1.69 0.94 12.36
N PRO A 81 1.17 -0.25 12.72
CA PRO A 81 0.11 -0.40 13.72
C PRO A 81 0.43 0.16 15.10
N HIS A 82 1.71 0.31 15.42
CA HIS A 82 2.14 0.89 16.68
C HIS A 82 1.64 2.33 16.84
N LEU A 83 1.46 3.08 15.75
CA LEU A 83 0.97 4.46 15.79
C LEU A 83 -0.36 4.61 16.53
N ALA A 84 -1.29 3.69 16.31
CA ALA A 84 -2.59 3.69 16.99
C ALA A 84 -2.52 3.44 18.51
N ARG A 85 -1.38 2.96 19.03
CA ARG A 85 -1.17 2.67 20.45
C ARG A 85 -0.24 3.66 21.15
N LEU A 86 0.50 4.46 20.39
CA LEU A 86 1.47 5.39 20.92
C LEU A 86 0.78 6.45 21.77
N ASN A 87 1.31 6.67 22.98
CA ASN A 87 0.76 7.58 23.99
C ASN A 87 -0.76 7.38 24.22
N GLY A 88 -1.21 6.12 24.24
CA GLY A 88 -2.62 5.79 24.44
C GLY A 88 -3.53 6.16 23.26
N GLY A 89 -2.97 6.35 22.06
CA GLY A 89 -3.72 6.72 20.85
C GLY A 89 -3.68 8.22 20.51
N VAL A 90 -3.26 9.05 21.45
CA VAL A 90 -3.25 10.52 21.34
C VAL A 90 -2.51 11.02 20.08
N TYR A 91 -1.42 10.36 19.68
CA TYR A 91 -0.68 10.78 18.49
C TYR A 91 -1.47 10.63 17.20
N LEU A 92 -2.13 9.47 17.02
CA LEU A 92 -2.97 9.24 15.85
C LEU A 92 -4.14 10.24 15.85
N ASP A 93 -4.79 10.44 17.01
CA ASP A 93 -5.89 11.39 17.14
C ASP A 93 -5.49 12.82 16.78
N THR A 94 -4.30 13.27 17.21
CA THR A 94 -3.77 14.59 16.84
C THR A 94 -3.53 14.71 15.34
N ILE A 95 -2.89 13.70 14.73
CA ILE A 95 -2.64 13.67 13.28
C ILE A 95 -3.96 13.77 12.51
N LEU A 96 -4.97 12.98 12.90
CA LEU A 96 -6.28 13.01 12.26
C LEU A 96 -6.95 14.37 12.44
N ARG A 97 -6.96 14.95 13.65
CA ARG A 97 -7.59 16.27 13.90
C ARG A 97 -6.98 17.39 13.08
N ASP A 98 -5.66 17.43 12.97
CA ASP A 98 -4.95 18.42 12.17
C ASP A 98 -5.25 18.25 10.68
N PHE A 99 -5.25 17.02 10.16
CA PHE A 99 -5.64 16.77 8.77
C PHE A 99 -7.12 17.08 8.50
N GLU A 100 -8.01 16.82 9.46
CA GLU A 100 -9.43 17.15 9.37
C GLU A 100 -9.70 18.66 9.41
N ARG A 101 -8.83 19.45 10.07
CA ARG A 101 -8.89 20.91 10.02
C ARG A 101 -8.64 21.45 8.61
N GLU A 102 -7.81 20.78 7.81
CA GLU A 102 -7.53 21.17 6.43
C GLU A 102 -8.65 20.81 5.43
N GLY A 103 -9.81 20.37 5.93
CA GLY A 103 -11.01 20.17 5.11
C GLY A 103 -11.32 18.73 4.75
N TYR A 104 -10.87 17.75 5.54
CA TYR A 104 -11.04 16.31 5.24
C TYR A 104 -11.80 15.56 6.34
N ARG A 105 -12.28 14.36 6.01
CA ARG A 105 -12.77 13.36 6.97
C ARG A 105 -11.93 12.10 6.83
N PHE A 106 -11.53 11.49 7.93
CA PHE A 106 -10.67 10.30 7.89
C PHE A 106 -11.33 9.02 8.39
N ASP A 107 -10.96 7.90 7.78
CA ASP A 107 -11.20 6.54 8.24
C ASP A 107 -9.84 5.81 8.31
N VAL A 108 -9.69 4.92 9.28
CA VAL A 108 -8.42 4.22 9.55
C VAL A 108 -8.59 2.72 9.32
N TRP A 109 -7.94 2.24 8.27
CA TRP A 109 -7.99 0.83 7.88
C TRP A 109 -6.78 0.08 8.41
N ASP A 110 -7.02 -0.77 9.40
CA ASP A 110 -6.04 -1.76 9.85
C ASP A 110 -6.11 -3.03 8.99
N LEU A 111 -5.08 -3.28 8.20
CA LEU A 111 -4.97 -4.41 7.27
C LEU A 111 -3.83 -5.35 7.68
N PHE A 112 -4.14 -6.65 7.80
CA PHE A 112 -3.17 -7.71 8.00
C PHE A 112 -2.90 -8.41 6.67
N ALA A 113 -1.68 -8.31 6.14
CA ALA A 113 -1.33 -8.73 4.78
C ALA A 113 -1.64 -10.21 4.45
N PRO A 114 -1.47 -11.17 5.38
CA PRO A 114 -1.90 -12.55 5.14
C PRO A 114 -3.38 -12.71 4.82
N ASP A 115 -4.24 -11.84 5.35
CA ASP A 115 -5.67 -11.83 5.02
C ASP A 115 -5.93 -11.44 3.55
N TYR A 116 -4.91 -10.97 2.82
CA TYR A 116 -4.94 -10.58 1.42
C TYR A 116 -3.98 -11.43 0.55
N GLY A 117 -3.58 -12.60 1.04
CA GLY A 117 -2.78 -13.57 0.27
C GLY A 117 -1.27 -13.33 0.32
N LEU A 118 -0.78 -12.39 1.11
CA LEU A 118 0.66 -12.20 1.28
C LEU A 118 1.23 -13.23 2.28
N PRO A 119 2.20 -14.09 1.90
CA PRO A 119 2.81 -15.07 2.79
C PRO A 119 3.80 -14.46 3.80
N GLN A 120 3.44 -13.33 4.41
CA GLN A 120 4.28 -12.58 5.35
C GLN A 120 3.40 -11.94 6.44
N SER A 121 3.75 -12.17 7.70
CA SER A 121 3.12 -11.49 8.85
C SER A 121 3.47 -10.00 8.87
N ARG A 122 2.67 -9.21 8.16
CA ARG A 122 2.80 -7.75 8.06
C ARG A 122 1.45 -7.11 8.26
N ARG A 123 1.37 -6.16 9.19
CA ARG A 123 0.15 -5.39 9.48
C ARG A 123 0.42 -3.91 9.26
N ARG A 124 -0.53 -3.17 8.68
CA ARG A 124 -0.42 -1.74 8.35
C ARG A 124 -1.72 -0.99 8.61
N LEU A 125 -1.56 0.28 8.98
CA LEU A 125 -2.64 1.24 9.07
C LEU A 125 -2.63 2.09 7.80
N PHE A 126 -3.80 2.22 7.18
CA PHE A 126 -4.03 3.17 6.10
C PHE A 126 -5.01 4.23 6.59
N LEU A 127 -4.58 5.48 6.61
CA LEU A 127 -5.38 6.64 6.94
C LEU A 127 -5.97 7.12 5.61
N ILE A 128 -7.23 6.79 5.37
CA ILE A 128 -7.95 7.23 4.18
C ILE A 128 -8.58 8.56 4.55
N GLY A 129 -8.37 9.59 3.74
CA GLY A 129 -8.92 10.92 3.90
C GLY A 129 -9.74 11.29 2.68
N VAL A 130 -10.95 11.80 2.88
CA VAL A 130 -11.84 12.27 1.81
C VAL A 130 -12.16 13.73 2.07
N ARG A 131 -12.01 14.58 1.06
CA ARG A 131 -12.32 16.01 1.18
C ARG A 131 -13.79 16.23 1.58
N LYS A 132 -14.07 17.18 2.48
CA LYS A 132 -15.36 17.31 3.19
C LYS A 132 -16.53 17.62 2.27
N ASP A 133 -16.29 18.27 1.14
CA ASP A 133 -17.30 18.57 0.11
C ASP A 133 -17.75 17.34 -0.67
N LEU A 134 -16.96 16.26 -0.68
CA LEU A 134 -17.30 15.04 -1.41
C LEU A 134 -18.26 14.17 -0.60
N ALA A 135 -19.27 13.62 -1.26
CA ALA A 135 -20.21 12.68 -0.64
C ALA A 135 -19.64 11.26 -0.63
N GLY A 136 -19.92 10.50 0.44
CA GLY A 136 -19.52 9.10 0.56
C GLY A 136 -18.09 8.89 1.02
N TYR A 137 -17.65 7.63 0.92
CA TYR A 137 -16.35 7.16 1.39
C TYR A 137 -15.91 5.90 0.62
N PRO A 138 -14.61 5.70 0.34
CA PRO A 138 -14.08 4.40 -0.06
C PRO A 138 -14.42 3.31 0.97
N VAL A 139 -14.64 2.08 0.51
CA VAL A 139 -15.00 0.96 1.40
C VAL A 139 -13.77 0.15 1.75
N LYS A 140 -13.49 -0.07 3.04
CA LYS A 140 -12.37 -0.91 3.47
C LYS A 140 -12.39 -2.26 2.73
N PRO A 141 -11.29 -2.66 2.07
CA PRO A 141 -11.26 -3.90 1.31
C PRO A 141 -11.55 -5.10 2.22
N LYS A 142 -12.30 -6.06 1.71
CA LYS A 142 -12.63 -7.29 2.45
C LYS A 142 -11.45 -8.27 2.35
N PRO A 143 -11.08 -8.94 3.45
CA PRO A 143 -10.14 -10.06 3.42
C PRO A 143 -10.51 -11.13 2.39
N THR A 144 -9.52 -11.61 1.66
CA THR A 144 -9.65 -12.69 0.68
C THR A 144 -9.14 -14.04 1.21
N HIS A 145 -8.25 -14.03 2.21
CA HIS A 145 -7.49 -15.20 2.67
C HIS A 145 -7.53 -15.42 4.20
N LYS A 146 -8.43 -14.75 4.93
CA LYS A 146 -8.45 -14.72 6.42
C LYS A 146 -8.37 -16.10 7.12
N TYR A 147 -8.87 -17.15 6.48
CA TYR A 147 -8.92 -18.52 7.02
C TYR A 147 -8.07 -19.52 6.22
N ALA A 148 -7.30 -19.04 5.25
CA ALA A 148 -6.46 -19.83 4.35
C ALA A 148 -5.25 -18.98 3.95
N HIS A 149 -4.39 -18.66 4.93
CA HIS A 149 -3.17 -17.90 4.67
C HIS A 149 -2.20 -18.74 3.84
N VAL A 150 -1.60 -18.10 2.84
CA VAL A 150 -0.54 -18.69 2.02
C VAL A 150 0.72 -18.83 2.89
N SER A 151 1.29 -20.02 2.92
CA SER A 151 2.52 -20.31 3.66
C SER A 151 3.76 -19.77 2.94
N ILE A 152 4.87 -19.63 3.68
CA ILE A 152 6.16 -19.24 3.10
C ILE A 152 6.65 -20.28 2.08
N ALA A 153 6.37 -21.56 2.29
CA ALA A 153 6.75 -22.61 1.35
C ALA A 153 5.98 -22.47 0.03
N GLU A 154 4.66 -22.30 0.09
CA GLU A 154 3.84 -22.06 -1.10
C GLU A 154 4.33 -20.84 -1.89
N GLY A 155 4.73 -19.76 -1.20
CA GLY A 155 5.22 -18.54 -1.85
C GLY A 155 6.63 -18.60 -2.46
N LEU A 156 7.48 -19.55 -2.05
CA LEU A 156 8.92 -19.56 -2.40
C LEU A 156 9.46 -20.87 -2.97
N HIS A 157 8.69 -21.97 -2.96
CA HIS A 157 9.19 -23.31 -3.32
C HIS A 157 9.85 -23.38 -4.72
N ASP A 158 9.39 -22.57 -5.67
CA ASP A 158 9.91 -22.47 -7.04
C ASP A 158 11.28 -21.78 -7.13
N LEU A 159 11.67 -21.00 -6.11
CA LEU A 159 12.96 -20.31 -6.06
C LEU A 159 14.08 -21.12 -5.40
N GLU A 160 13.74 -22.19 -4.67
CA GLU A 160 14.70 -22.91 -3.81
C GLU A 160 15.92 -23.44 -4.56
N ASN A 161 15.71 -23.88 -5.81
CA ASN A 161 16.74 -24.49 -6.65
C ASN A 161 17.41 -23.48 -7.60
N ILE A 162 17.00 -22.21 -7.58
CA ILE A 162 17.59 -21.16 -8.40
C ILE A 162 18.73 -20.52 -7.60
N ILE A 163 19.95 -20.69 -8.10
CA ILE A 163 21.20 -20.27 -7.44
C ILE A 163 21.93 -19.14 -8.17
N ASP A 164 21.41 -18.73 -9.33
CA ASP A 164 21.95 -17.67 -10.17
C ASP A 164 20.95 -16.50 -10.29
N GLU A 165 21.14 -15.65 -11.30
CA GLU A 165 20.31 -14.47 -11.57
C GLU A 165 19.29 -14.71 -12.71
N THR A 166 18.95 -15.96 -13.01
CA THR A 166 17.82 -16.27 -13.92
C THR A 166 16.50 -15.67 -13.42
N VAL A 167 16.37 -15.50 -12.11
CA VAL A 167 15.40 -14.60 -11.49
C VAL A 167 16.18 -13.45 -10.83
N ALA A 168 15.79 -12.20 -11.13
CA ALA A 168 16.53 -11.03 -10.69
C ALA A 168 16.72 -11.00 -9.17
N ASN A 169 17.92 -10.73 -8.70
CA ASN A 169 18.36 -10.69 -7.31
C ASN A 169 18.30 -12.02 -6.53
N GLN A 170 18.16 -13.17 -7.21
CA GLN A 170 18.02 -14.46 -6.55
C GLN A 170 19.34 -14.99 -5.97
N SER A 171 20.50 -14.69 -6.55
CA SER A 171 21.77 -15.13 -5.96
C SER A 171 22.23 -14.24 -4.78
N GLN A 172 21.53 -13.12 -4.53
CA GLN A 172 21.95 -12.10 -3.55
C GLN A 172 21.36 -12.38 -2.17
N TYR A 173 22.20 -12.78 -1.22
CA TYR A 173 21.85 -12.92 0.20
C TYR A 173 23.07 -12.65 1.10
N PHE A 174 22.86 -12.47 2.40
CA PHE A 174 23.98 -12.34 3.33
C PHE A 174 24.65 -13.69 3.58
N VAL A 175 25.86 -13.87 3.02
CA VAL A 175 26.69 -15.06 3.23
C VAL A 175 27.23 -15.12 4.68
N SER A 176 27.50 -13.94 5.26
CA SER A 176 28.06 -13.80 6.61
C SER A 176 26.98 -13.93 7.71
N THR A 177 26.40 -15.13 7.86
CA THR A 177 25.62 -15.54 9.04
C THR A 177 25.75 -17.03 9.36
N ARG A 178 26.82 -17.70 8.88
CA ARG A 178 27.30 -18.97 9.50
C ARG A 178 27.88 -18.78 10.90
N ALA A 179 27.92 -17.54 11.42
CA ALA A 179 28.50 -17.20 12.71
C ALA A 179 27.43 -17.18 13.82
N THR A 180 27.46 -18.26 14.60
CA THR A 180 27.07 -18.35 16.02
C THR A 180 25.61 -18.07 16.40
N SER A 181 24.99 -19.10 16.97
CA SER A 181 23.87 -19.04 17.91
C SER A 181 24.17 -18.04 19.04
N GLY A 182 23.78 -16.79 18.85
CA GLY A 182 23.86 -15.76 19.87
C GLY A 182 22.46 -15.52 20.36
N GLY A 183 22.10 -16.09 21.52
CA GLY A 183 20.77 -16.13 22.15
C GLY A 183 20.12 -14.77 22.45
N GLY A 184 20.07 -13.89 21.46
CA GLY A 184 19.30 -12.66 21.45
C GLY A 184 18.05 -12.82 20.59
N GLN A 185 17.14 -11.86 20.76
CA GLN A 185 15.89 -11.73 19.99
C GLN A 185 16.23 -11.57 18.49
N GLY A 186 16.12 -12.64 17.71
CA GLY A 186 16.53 -12.53 16.30
C GLY A 186 16.72 -13.82 15.53
N ASP A 187 17.22 -14.91 16.12
CA ASP A 187 17.62 -16.12 15.38
C ASP A 187 16.42 -17.05 15.09
N HIS A 188 15.49 -16.60 14.25
CA HIS A 188 14.30 -17.38 13.90
C HIS A 188 14.37 -17.87 12.46
N THR A 189 14.49 -19.19 12.31
CA THR A 189 14.17 -19.91 11.07
C THR A 189 12.67 -19.81 10.81
N ASN A 190 12.29 -19.49 9.57
CA ASN A 190 10.89 -19.52 9.18
C ASN A 190 10.35 -20.96 9.26
N ASP A 191 9.07 -21.09 9.58
CA ASP A 191 8.34 -22.35 9.54
C ASP A 191 7.68 -22.48 8.17
N ALA A 192 7.95 -23.57 7.46
CA ALA A 192 7.50 -23.80 6.07
C ALA A 192 5.97 -23.67 5.92
N GLU A 193 5.22 -24.11 6.93
CA GLU A 193 3.75 -24.19 6.92
C GLU A 193 3.08 -22.91 7.45
N LYS A 194 3.86 -21.87 7.74
CA LYS A 194 3.34 -20.60 8.27
C LYS A 194 3.72 -19.44 7.35
N VAL A 195 3.06 -18.31 7.55
CA VAL A 195 3.50 -17.04 6.96
C VAL A 195 4.90 -16.68 7.45
N ALA A 196 5.68 -16.05 6.57
CA ALA A 196 7.01 -15.57 6.91
C ALA A 196 6.98 -14.48 8.01
N TYR A 197 8.08 -14.32 8.73
CA TYR A 197 8.28 -13.13 9.55
C TYR A 197 8.30 -11.85 8.71
N CYS A 198 7.88 -10.73 9.32
CA CYS A 198 7.91 -9.41 8.69
C CYS A 198 9.31 -9.07 8.15
N ILE A 199 9.39 -8.72 6.87
CA ILE A 199 10.64 -8.22 6.26
C ILE A 199 10.91 -6.82 6.82
N ARG A 200 12.04 -6.68 7.53
CA ARG A 200 12.45 -5.43 8.19
C ARG A 200 13.52 -4.72 7.38
N ALA A 201 13.48 -3.39 7.39
CA ALA A 201 14.48 -2.56 6.70
C ALA A 201 15.88 -2.67 7.33
N ASN A 202 15.98 -2.97 8.64
CA ASN A 202 17.25 -3.28 9.26
C ASN A 202 17.71 -4.70 8.86
N ALA A 203 18.42 -4.79 7.75
CA ALA A 203 18.91 -6.03 7.15
C ALA A 203 19.89 -6.82 8.04
N ARG A 204 20.48 -6.17 9.07
CA ARG A 204 21.35 -6.83 10.06
C ARG A 204 20.58 -7.59 11.14
N GLY A 205 19.27 -7.35 11.30
CA GLY A 205 18.45 -8.15 12.21
C GLY A 205 18.41 -9.60 11.75
N ARG A 206 18.68 -10.57 12.62
CA ARG A 206 18.91 -11.99 12.29
C ARG A 206 17.64 -12.81 11.95
N ILE A 207 16.55 -12.18 11.54
CA ILE A 207 15.19 -12.75 11.52
C ILE A 207 14.72 -13.40 10.19
N GLN A 208 15.61 -13.58 9.20
CA GLN A 208 15.23 -13.95 7.82
C GLN A 208 15.99 -15.21 7.38
N PHE A 209 15.94 -16.28 8.17
CA PHE A 209 16.49 -17.57 7.77
C PHE A 209 15.48 -18.36 6.95
N HIS A 210 15.94 -19.01 5.87
CA HIS A 210 15.08 -19.84 5.03
C HIS A 210 14.57 -21.04 5.81
N TYR A 211 13.34 -21.49 5.56
CA TYR A 211 12.70 -22.61 6.27
C TYR A 211 13.30 -24.00 5.97
N LYS A 212 14.21 -24.10 4.99
CA LYS A 212 14.72 -25.36 4.41
C LYS A 212 16.20 -25.27 4.11
N LEU A 213 16.60 -24.20 3.41
CA LEU A 213 17.98 -24.02 2.98
C LEU A 213 18.86 -23.46 4.10
N PRO A 214 20.13 -23.88 4.23
CA PRO A 214 21.04 -23.42 5.29
C PRO A 214 21.62 -22.02 4.98
N ARG A 215 20.74 -21.07 4.64
CA ARG A 215 21.07 -19.68 4.30
C ARG A 215 19.94 -18.74 4.74
N ARG A 216 20.23 -17.43 4.67
CA ARG A 216 19.19 -16.42 4.76
C ARG A 216 18.36 -16.38 3.47
N LEU A 217 17.19 -15.76 3.56
CA LEU A 217 16.38 -15.46 2.39
C LEU A 217 17.17 -14.54 1.43
N THR A 218 17.00 -14.75 0.14
CA THR A 218 17.57 -13.91 -0.93
C THR A 218 16.85 -12.57 -0.99
N VAL A 219 17.44 -11.60 -1.68
CA VAL A 219 16.79 -10.32 -1.97
C VAL A 219 15.49 -10.57 -2.75
N ARG A 220 15.50 -11.48 -3.74
CA ARG A 220 14.29 -11.89 -4.48
C ARG A 220 13.24 -12.55 -3.61
N GLU A 221 13.61 -13.52 -2.77
CA GLU A 221 12.67 -14.16 -1.84
C GLU A 221 12.03 -13.12 -0.92
N CYS A 222 12.82 -12.18 -0.38
CA CYS A 222 12.28 -11.08 0.43
C CYS A 222 11.35 -10.15 -0.37
N ALA A 223 11.68 -9.86 -1.64
CA ALA A 223 10.86 -9.05 -2.52
C ALA A 223 9.51 -9.75 -2.82
N ARG A 224 9.53 -11.05 -3.11
CA ARG A 224 8.32 -11.83 -3.37
C ARG A 224 7.45 -11.98 -2.12
N LEU A 225 8.04 -12.17 -0.94
CA LEU A 225 7.31 -12.12 0.33
C LEU A 225 6.70 -10.75 0.63
N GLN A 226 7.17 -9.69 -0.03
CA GLN A 226 6.54 -8.35 -0.04
C GLN A 226 5.60 -8.15 -1.24
N SER A 227 5.35 -9.15 -2.09
CA SER A 227 4.54 -9.11 -3.32
C SER A 227 5.08 -8.23 -4.45
N PHE A 228 6.39 -7.99 -4.48
CA PHE A 228 7.02 -7.47 -5.71
C PHE A 228 7.05 -8.56 -6.79
N PRO A 229 6.80 -8.21 -8.06
CA PRO A 229 6.88 -9.16 -9.15
C PRO A 229 8.35 -9.52 -9.45
N ASP A 230 8.57 -10.65 -10.11
CA ASP A 230 9.90 -11.26 -10.27
C ASP A 230 10.84 -10.49 -11.20
N GLU A 231 10.26 -9.72 -12.10
CA GLU A 231 10.95 -8.79 -12.97
C GLU A 231 11.38 -7.49 -12.27
N PHE A 232 10.88 -7.19 -11.06
CA PHE A 232 11.24 -5.97 -10.34
C PHE A 232 12.67 -6.06 -9.80
N VAL A 233 13.60 -5.28 -10.35
CA VAL A 233 15.03 -5.34 -10.05
C VAL A 233 15.44 -4.36 -8.95
N PHE A 234 16.27 -4.82 -8.01
CA PHE A 234 16.92 -3.98 -7.00
C PHE A 234 18.42 -3.87 -7.28
N PRO A 235 18.93 -2.72 -7.76
CA PRO A 235 20.26 -2.63 -8.37
C PRO A 235 21.41 -2.37 -7.39
N PHE A 236 21.21 -2.56 -6.08
CA PHE A 236 22.22 -2.25 -5.05
C PHE A 236 22.71 -3.50 -4.31
N SER A 237 23.52 -3.28 -3.26
CA SER A 237 23.96 -4.36 -2.38
C SER A 237 22.79 -4.94 -1.58
N THR A 238 22.92 -6.21 -1.15
CA THR A 238 21.93 -6.94 -0.34
C THR A 238 21.37 -6.09 0.82
N GLN A 239 22.23 -5.39 1.55
CA GLN A 239 21.81 -4.55 2.67
C GLN A 239 20.92 -3.38 2.22
N ARG A 240 21.28 -2.69 1.14
CA ARG A 240 20.55 -1.54 0.61
C ARG A 240 19.20 -1.99 0.03
N ASN A 241 19.21 -3.07 -0.74
CA ASN A 241 18.00 -3.65 -1.33
C ASN A 241 16.99 -4.08 -0.24
N LEU A 242 17.44 -4.79 0.80
CA LEU A 242 16.56 -5.18 1.91
C LEU A 242 16.05 -4.00 2.73
N THR A 243 16.79 -2.89 2.78
CA THR A 243 16.31 -1.63 3.38
C THR A 243 15.13 -1.07 2.60
N LEU A 244 15.22 -1.05 1.26
CA LEU A 244 14.12 -0.62 0.38
C LEU A 244 12.90 -1.54 0.53
N ILE A 245 13.12 -2.85 0.38
CA ILE A 245 12.06 -3.86 0.46
C ILE A 245 11.37 -3.82 1.82
N GLY A 246 12.12 -3.75 2.92
CA GLY A 246 11.56 -3.75 4.28
C GLY A 246 10.72 -2.51 4.61
N ASN A 247 11.05 -1.35 4.03
CA ASN A 247 10.30 -0.11 4.20
C ASN A 247 9.06 -0.03 3.29
N ALA A 248 9.02 -0.77 2.18
CA ALA A 248 7.92 -0.69 1.22
C ALA A 248 6.58 -1.18 1.80
N VAL A 249 5.48 -0.61 1.32
CA VAL A 249 4.15 -1.21 1.43
C VAL A 249 4.09 -2.38 0.44
N PRO A 250 3.57 -3.57 0.83
CA PRO A 250 3.38 -4.65 -0.13
C PRO A 250 2.52 -4.20 -1.32
N PRO A 251 2.95 -4.38 -2.58
CA PRO A 251 2.11 -4.03 -3.73
C PRO A 251 0.70 -4.62 -3.68
N ILE A 252 0.51 -5.84 -3.14
CA ILE A 252 -0.83 -6.44 -3.00
C ILE A 252 -1.74 -5.66 -2.06
N LEU A 253 -1.22 -5.10 -0.96
CA LEU A 253 -2.01 -4.23 -0.09
C LEU A 253 -2.30 -2.90 -0.76
N GLY A 254 -1.31 -2.32 -1.45
CA GLY A 254 -1.48 -1.12 -2.25
C GLY A 254 -2.58 -1.28 -3.31
N TYR A 255 -2.61 -2.42 -4.00
CA TYR A 255 -3.62 -2.77 -4.98
C TYR A 255 -5.04 -2.80 -4.40
N HIS A 256 -5.25 -3.45 -3.25
CA HIS A 256 -6.56 -3.51 -2.61
C HIS A 256 -7.05 -2.14 -2.13
N VAL A 257 -6.16 -1.31 -1.57
CA VAL A 257 -6.49 0.05 -1.14
C VAL A 257 -6.80 0.94 -2.36
N ALA A 258 -5.95 0.91 -3.38
CA ALA A 258 -6.12 1.69 -4.61
C ALA A 258 -7.39 1.30 -5.37
N THR A 259 -7.72 0.01 -5.43
CA THR A 259 -8.95 -0.50 -6.05
C THR A 259 -10.19 0.09 -5.37
N SER A 260 -10.23 0.07 -4.04
CA SER A 260 -11.35 0.66 -3.28
C SER A 260 -11.50 2.17 -3.54
N ILE A 261 -10.39 2.90 -3.59
CA ILE A 261 -10.39 4.33 -3.89
C ILE A 261 -10.85 4.60 -5.33
N ARG A 262 -10.36 3.83 -6.30
CA ARG A 262 -10.79 3.92 -7.70
C ARG A 262 -12.30 3.70 -7.82
N ASP A 263 -12.82 2.63 -7.23
CA ASP A 263 -14.24 2.30 -7.31
C ASP A 263 -15.12 3.42 -6.71
N PHE A 264 -14.65 4.09 -5.65
CA PHE A 264 -15.30 5.28 -5.10
C PHE A 264 -15.29 6.47 -6.08
N LEU A 265 -14.14 6.79 -6.68
CA LEU A 265 -14.01 7.90 -7.63
C LEU A 265 -14.79 7.64 -8.94
N ASP A 266 -14.85 6.40 -9.41
CA ASP A 266 -15.62 6.00 -10.58
C ASP A 266 -17.13 6.13 -10.33
N ALA A 267 -17.60 5.72 -9.15
CA ALA A 267 -19.00 5.87 -8.76
C ALA A 267 -19.41 7.35 -8.68
N LYS A 268 -18.53 8.20 -8.17
CA LYS A 268 -18.73 9.67 -8.17
C LYS A 268 -18.86 10.21 -9.59
N SER A 269 -17.96 9.81 -10.49
CA SER A 269 -17.94 10.28 -11.88
C SER A 269 -19.23 9.92 -12.63
N LYS A 270 -19.77 8.71 -12.39
CA LYS A 270 -21.05 8.27 -12.97
C LYS A 270 -22.26 9.05 -12.42
N ASN A 271 -22.24 9.41 -11.13
CA ASN A 271 -23.33 10.17 -10.51
C ASN A 271 -23.30 11.68 -10.87
N ALA A 272 -22.15 12.20 -11.32
CA ALA A 272 -22.01 13.58 -11.78
C ALA A 272 -22.51 13.79 -13.23
N SER A 273 -22.81 12.71 -13.96
CA SER A 273 -23.32 12.73 -15.33
C SER A 273 -24.69 12.05 -15.41
N PRO A 274 -25.78 12.64 -14.87
CA PRO A 274 -27.09 12.27 -15.37
C PRO A 274 -27.18 12.83 -16.80
N GLU A 275 -27.03 11.96 -17.81
CA GLU A 275 -27.45 12.29 -19.17
C GLU A 275 -28.88 12.81 -19.10
N LEU A 276 -29.07 14.10 -19.38
CA LEU A 276 -30.38 14.63 -19.72
C LEU A 276 -30.84 13.82 -20.94
N PRO A 277 -31.98 13.12 -20.89
CA PRO A 277 -32.47 12.46 -22.08
C PRO A 277 -32.63 13.53 -23.17
N GLU A 278 -31.99 13.30 -24.32
CA GLU A 278 -32.20 14.13 -25.50
C GLU A 278 -33.71 14.17 -25.77
N ILE A 279 -34.29 15.37 -25.65
CA ILE A 279 -35.68 15.61 -26.00
C ILE A 279 -35.72 15.55 -27.53
N HIS A 280 -35.89 14.37 -28.10
CA HIS A 280 -36.30 14.27 -29.49
C HIS A 280 -37.70 14.87 -29.60
N GLN A 281 -37.80 16.02 -30.27
CA GLN A 281 -39.08 16.55 -30.76
C GLN A 281 -39.66 15.50 -31.71
N ILE A 282 -40.62 14.73 -31.22
CA ILE A 282 -41.42 13.84 -32.06
C ILE A 282 -42.42 14.75 -32.78
N GLU A 283 -42.25 14.91 -34.09
CA GLU A 283 -43.29 15.46 -34.94
C GLU A 283 -44.54 14.56 -34.85
N GLU A 284 -45.64 15.13 -34.37
CA GLU A 284 -46.94 14.47 -34.33
C GLU A 284 -47.43 14.14 -35.75
N LYS A 285 -47.50 12.85 -36.08
CA LYS A 285 -48.42 12.34 -37.08
C LYS A 285 -49.11 11.06 -36.59
N GLY A 286 -50.36 11.21 -36.18
CA GLY A 286 -51.41 10.20 -36.35
C GLY A 286 -51.53 9.07 -35.31
N VAL A 287 -52.51 9.22 -34.39
CA VAL A 287 -53.50 8.24 -33.86
C VAL A 287 -53.06 6.75 -33.82
N THR A 288 -52.98 6.03 -32.68
CA THR A 288 -54.09 5.51 -31.83
C THR A 288 -53.61 4.95 -30.47
N ARG A 289 -54.49 5.05 -29.46
CA ARG A 289 -54.43 4.50 -28.08
C ARG A 289 -54.03 3.02 -27.98
N GLU A 290 -53.26 2.58 -26.98
CA GLU A 290 -53.70 2.15 -25.64
C GLU A 290 -52.57 1.48 -24.79
N ARG A 291 -52.69 1.64 -23.46
CA ARG A 291 -52.13 0.84 -22.32
C ARG A 291 -50.68 1.06 -21.84
N VAL A 292 -50.60 1.90 -20.81
CA VAL A 292 -49.61 1.83 -19.73
C VAL A 292 -49.84 0.56 -18.89
N ARG A 293 -48.78 -0.21 -18.63
CA ARG A 293 -48.69 -1.13 -17.47
C ARG A 293 -47.29 -1.07 -16.85
N PRO A 294 -47.18 -1.34 -15.54
CA PRO A 294 -46.14 -0.75 -14.69
C PRO A 294 -44.86 -1.57 -14.62
N ILE A 295 -43.81 -0.85 -14.21
CA ILE A 295 -42.51 -1.25 -13.67
C ILE A 295 -42.51 -2.68 -13.08
N GLN A 296 -41.56 -3.50 -13.55
CA GLN A 296 -41.14 -4.69 -12.82
C GLN A 296 -39.60 -4.71 -12.70
N LEU A 297 -39.14 -4.48 -11.47
CA LEU A 297 -37.80 -4.81 -10.99
C LEU A 297 -37.54 -6.33 -11.11
N SER A 298 -36.40 -6.70 -11.70
CA SER A 298 -35.65 -7.94 -11.40
C SER A 298 -34.22 -7.69 -11.92
N LEU A 299 -33.21 -7.39 -11.12
CA LEU A 299 -32.50 -8.17 -10.10
C LEU A 299 -31.97 -9.54 -10.60
N PHE A 300 -30.64 -9.56 -10.77
CA PHE A 300 -29.71 -10.71 -10.88
C PHE A 300 -29.84 -11.68 -12.07
N ALA A 301 -28.84 -11.63 -12.95
CA ALA A 301 -27.83 -12.69 -13.09
C ALA A 301 -27.11 -12.55 -14.44
N LYS A 302 -25.81 -12.22 -14.40
CA LYS A 302 -24.74 -12.76 -15.26
C LYS A 302 -23.45 -11.97 -15.01
N ILE A 303 -22.60 -12.55 -14.17
CA ILE A 303 -21.18 -12.22 -14.05
C ILE A 303 -20.47 -12.95 -15.21
N PRO A 304 -19.77 -12.27 -16.12
CA PRO A 304 -18.77 -12.91 -16.96
C PRO A 304 -17.42 -12.92 -16.23
N LYS A 305 -16.74 -14.07 -16.32
CA LYS A 305 -15.36 -14.32 -15.92
C LYS A 305 -14.42 -13.25 -16.48
N ILE A 306 -13.58 -12.66 -15.65
CA ILE A 306 -12.46 -11.79 -16.07
C ILE A 306 -11.21 -12.24 -15.32
N ILE A 307 -10.39 -13.08 -15.96
CA ILE A 307 -8.93 -13.04 -15.85
C ILE A 307 -8.38 -13.55 -17.19
N GLU A 308 -7.89 -12.65 -18.04
CA GLU A 308 -6.81 -12.95 -18.98
C GLU A 308 -5.79 -11.79 -18.96
N PRO A 309 -4.48 -12.10 -19.07
CA PRO A 309 -3.40 -11.15 -18.90
C PRO A 309 -3.21 -10.28 -20.16
N ILE A 310 -3.01 -8.98 -19.95
CA ILE A 310 -2.65 -8.05 -21.02
C ILE A 310 -1.14 -8.17 -21.26
N LYS A 311 -0.79 -8.39 -22.54
CA LYS A 311 0.58 -8.38 -23.09
C LYS A 311 1.17 -6.97 -23.15
#